data_AF-A0A7J8G8W8-F1
#
_entry.id   AF-A0A7J8G8W8-F1
#
_cell.length_a   1.000
_cell.length_b   1.000
_cell.length_c   1.000
_cell.angle_alpha   90.00
_cell.angle_beta   90.00
_cell.angle_gamma   90.00
#
_symmetry.space_group_name_H-M   'P 1'
#
loop_
_entity.id
_entity.type
_entity.pdbx_description
1 polymer ?
#
loop_
_entity_poly.entity_id
_entity_poly.type
_entity_poly.pdbx_seq_one_letter_code
_entity_poly.pdbx_strand_id
1 'polypeptide(L)'
;MERAREVIPKSQYQETPVYLGATAGMRLLRIENEGLADNVLTAVTESLSKYSFNFQGARVISGREEGAYGWITINYLLGKFIKKSRWLNLMTNESDSQETYGALDLGGASTQITFVPQNQTVESPRNALYFRLYGKNYNVYTHSFLCYGKDQALLQKLAKDIQETDKILRDPCFNHGYNRVMNISNLQDSPCTKKYKKTLQFHQLQIQGTGNFQQCQQSIFQLFNTSNCPYSHCSFDRIFLPPLQGHFGAFSAYYYVMKFLNLTSEEPYSQEKVIDTVKEFCSRPWEELKRNFSKIHEKYLSEYCFSGTYIISLLQRAYHITPDFWKNIHFMGKIQNSDVGWTLGYMLNLTNKIPAEQPLSAPLSYSTYVFLMVLFSLILVAVVITSLFVFHQPSYFWKDAV
;
A
#
# COMPACT_ATOMS: atom_id res chain seq x y z
N MET A 1 -16.58 18.45 -1.21
CA MET A 1 -16.49 19.53 -0.20
C MET A 1 -17.81 19.76 0.53
N GLU A 2 -18.96 19.77 -0.13
CA GLU A 2 -20.27 19.85 0.56
C GLU A 2 -20.45 18.81 1.66
N ARG A 3 -20.21 17.53 1.34
CA ARG A 3 -20.28 16.46 2.34
C ARG A 3 -19.36 16.69 3.54
N ALA A 4 -18.19 17.31 3.34
CA ALA A 4 -17.30 17.65 4.45
C ALA A 4 -17.91 18.73 5.36
N ARG A 5 -18.62 19.72 4.79
CA ARG A 5 -19.38 20.71 5.56
C ARG A 5 -20.50 20.08 6.39
N GLU A 6 -21.18 19.07 5.85
CA GLU A 6 -22.25 18.37 6.57
C GLU A 6 -21.74 17.54 7.76
N VAL A 7 -20.54 16.98 7.66
CA VAL A 7 -19.99 16.04 8.66
C VAL A 7 -19.16 16.74 9.73
N ILE A 8 -18.41 17.79 9.38
CA ILE A 8 -17.56 18.52 10.31
C ILE A 8 -18.41 19.58 11.05
N PRO A 9 -18.30 19.72 12.37
CA PRO A 9 -18.96 20.81 13.10
C PRO A 9 -18.54 22.19 12.57
N LYS A 10 -19.50 23.10 12.38
CA LYS A 10 -19.24 24.46 11.86
C LYS A 10 -18.17 25.22 12.63
N SER A 11 -18.11 25.04 13.96
CA SER A 11 -17.11 25.66 14.83
C SER A 11 -15.68 25.21 14.54
N GLN A 12 -15.49 24.05 13.89
CA GLN A 12 -14.18 23.47 13.60
C GLN A 12 -13.70 23.71 12.16
N TYR A 13 -14.49 24.38 11.31
CA TYR A 13 -14.13 24.58 9.90
C TYR A 13 -12.77 25.26 9.74
N GLN A 14 -12.58 26.41 10.40
CA GLN A 14 -11.36 27.23 10.27
C GLN A 14 -10.12 26.55 10.86
N GLU A 15 -10.27 25.52 11.68
CA GLU A 15 -9.17 24.76 12.26
C GLU A 15 -8.87 23.47 11.49
N THR A 16 -9.82 22.99 10.68
CA THR A 16 -9.68 21.72 9.96
C THR A 16 -8.83 21.91 8.71
N PRO A 17 -7.62 21.32 8.65
CA PRO A 17 -6.74 21.50 7.51
C PRO A 17 -7.21 20.67 6.31
N VAL A 18 -7.15 21.26 5.12
CA VAL A 18 -7.48 20.61 3.85
C VAL A 18 -6.25 20.63 2.95
N TYR A 19 -5.85 19.45 2.47
CA TYR A 19 -4.75 19.29 1.55
C TYR A 19 -5.22 18.53 0.30
N LEU A 20 -4.61 18.83 -0.84
CA LEU A 20 -4.76 18.02 -2.04
C LEU A 20 -3.39 17.53 -2.53
N GLY A 21 -3.23 16.21 -2.58
CA GLY A 21 -2.09 15.55 -3.22
C GLY A 21 -2.55 14.85 -4.49
N ALA A 22 -2.05 15.28 -5.64
CA ALA A 22 -2.25 14.58 -6.90
C ALA A 22 -1.09 13.62 -7.19
N THR A 23 -1.36 12.49 -7.84
CA THR A 23 -0.38 11.40 -8.01
C THR A 23 0.03 11.20 -9.47
N ALA A 24 0.22 9.95 -9.90
CA ALA A 24 0.77 9.60 -11.22
C ALA A 24 0.03 10.22 -12.42
N GLY A 25 -1.29 10.39 -12.36
CA GLY A 25 -2.03 11.04 -13.46
C GLY A 25 -1.57 12.47 -13.72
N MET A 26 -1.39 13.27 -12.65
CA MET A 26 -0.84 14.63 -12.77
C MET A 26 0.67 14.61 -13.07
N ARG A 27 1.41 13.58 -12.66
CA ARG A 27 2.80 13.40 -13.09
C ARG A 27 2.89 13.20 -14.61
N LEU A 28 2.00 12.38 -15.19
CA LEU A 28 1.92 12.19 -16.64
C LEU A 28 1.50 13.48 -17.35
N LEU A 29 0.46 14.17 -16.86
CA LEU A 29 0.03 15.44 -17.42
C LEU A 29 1.16 16.48 -17.42
N ARG A 30 1.93 16.57 -16.33
CA ARG A 30 3.07 17.51 -16.25
C ARG A 30 4.20 17.15 -17.23
N ILE A 31 4.44 15.86 -17.47
CA ILE A 31 5.41 15.39 -18.50
C ILE A 31 4.93 15.76 -19.91
N GLU A 32 3.61 15.73 -20.14
CA GLU A 32 3.01 16.06 -21.43
C GLU A 32 2.94 17.57 -21.66
N ASN A 33 2.45 18.31 -20.67
CA ASN A 33 2.24 19.76 -20.70
C ASN A 33 2.25 20.33 -19.27
N GLU A 34 3.38 20.91 -18.87
CA GLU A 34 3.57 21.50 -17.55
C GLU A 34 2.58 22.64 -17.26
N GLY A 35 2.36 23.54 -18.23
CA GLY A 35 1.42 24.65 -18.07
C GLY A 35 -0.03 24.20 -17.87
N LEU A 36 -0.46 23.12 -18.54
CA LEU A 36 -1.78 22.54 -18.33
C LEU A 36 -1.90 21.90 -16.95
N ALA A 37 -0.86 21.21 -16.48
CA ALA A 37 -0.84 20.64 -15.13
C ALA A 37 -0.94 21.74 -14.06
N ASP A 38 -0.23 22.85 -14.25
CA ASP A 38 -0.26 23.98 -13.32
C ASP A 38 -1.61 24.72 -13.36
N ASN A 39 -2.22 24.89 -14.53
CA ASN A 39 -3.57 25.44 -14.64
C ASN A 39 -4.60 24.59 -13.89
N VAL A 40 -4.50 23.25 -13.94
CA VAL A 40 -5.37 22.35 -13.17
C VAL A 40 -5.17 22.55 -11.66
N LEU A 41 -3.91 22.64 -11.18
CA LEU A 41 -3.64 22.87 -9.77
C LEU A 41 -4.11 24.26 -9.30
N THR A 42 -3.97 25.29 -10.13
CA THR A 42 -4.49 26.63 -9.86
C THR A 42 -6.02 26.62 -9.73
N ALA A 43 -6.73 26.01 -10.68
CA ALA A 43 -8.18 25.90 -10.63
C ALA A 43 -8.67 25.14 -9.38
N VAL A 44 -7.97 24.07 -8.99
CA VAL A 44 -8.25 23.33 -7.75
C VAL A 44 -7.99 24.20 -6.51
N THR A 45 -6.88 24.92 -6.48
CA THR A 45 -6.50 25.84 -5.39
C THR A 45 -7.57 26.92 -5.22
N GLU A 46 -7.98 27.57 -6.29
CA GLU A 46 -9.04 28.59 -6.28
C GLU A 46 -10.39 28.01 -5.82
N SER A 47 -10.72 26.79 -6.24
CA SER A 47 -11.96 26.12 -5.85
C SER A 47 -11.98 25.76 -4.38
N LEU A 48 -10.91 25.16 -3.85
CA LEU A 48 -10.82 24.73 -2.46
C LEU A 48 -10.69 25.92 -1.49
N SER A 49 -10.04 27.00 -1.92
CA SER A 49 -9.90 28.24 -1.13
C SER A 49 -11.22 28.98 -0.89
N LYS A 50 -12.28 28.67 -1.67
CA LYS A 50 -13.63 29.26 -1.47
C LYS A 50 -14.37 28.68 -0.26
N TYR A 51 -13.92 27.54 0.27
CA TYR A 51 -14.55 26.92 1.43
C TYR A 51 -13.94 27.47 2.73
N SER A 52 -14.73 27.52 3.80
CA SER A 52 -14.30 28.01 5.13
C SER A 52 -13.35 27.09 5.89
N PHE A 53 -12.76 26.11 5.21
CA PHE A 53 -11.76 25.22 5.80
C PHE A 53 -10.36 25.84 5.71
N ASN A 54 -9.46 25.38 6.57
CA ASN A 54 -8.07 25.80 6.52
C ASN A 54 -7.34 25.12 5.35
N PHE A 55 -7.41 25.70 4.15
CA PHE A 55 -6.76 25.13 2.98
C PHE A 55 -5.24 25.36 3.02
N GLN A 56 -4.49 24.26 2.94
CA GLN A 56 -3.03 24.23 3.11
C GLN A 56 -2.27 24.02 1.80
N GLY A 57 -2.98 23.82 0.68
CA GLY A 57 -2.40 23.77 -0.65
C GLY A 57 -2.71 22.50 -1.45
N ALA A 58 -2.46 22.61 -2.76
CA ALA A 58 -2.58 21.53 -3.73
C ALA A 58 -1.24 21.32 -4.43
N ARG A 59 -0.76 20.08 -4.50
CA ARG A 59 0.50 19.75 -5.19
C ARG A 59 0.48 18.35 -5.81
N VAL A 60 1.40 18.12 -6.73
CA VAL A 60 1.73 16.76 -7.20
C VAL A 60 2.72 16.14 -6.23
N ILE A 61 2.38 15.02 -5.61
CA ILE A 61 3.29 14.28 -4.73
C ILE A 61 4.22 13.40 -5.57
N SER A 62 5.46 13.23 -5.11
CA SER A 62 6.41 12.33 -5.75
C SER A 62 5.99 10.87 -5.57
N GLY A 63 6.45 9.98 -6.45
CA GLY A 63 6.17 8.56 -6.32
C GLY A 63 6.77 7.92 -5.05
N ARG A 64 7.89 8.48 -4.55
CA ARG A 64 8.51 8.06 -3.28
C ARG A 64 7.67 8.46 -2.08
N GLU A 65 7.10 9.67 -2.09
CA GLU A 65 6.15 10.12 -1.07
C GLU A 65 4.89 9.25 -1.07
N GLU A 66 4.30 9.00 -2.23
CA GLU A 66 3.10 8.14 -2.38
C GLU A 66 3.33 6.75 -1.76
N GLY A 67 4.45 6.10 -2.10
CA GLY A 67 4.81 4.79 -1.53
C GLY A 67 5.09 4.83 -0.03
N ALA A 68 5.89 5.79 0.43
CA ALA A 68 6.25 5.94 1.84
C ALA A 68 5.03 6.25 2.73
N TYR A 69 4.14 7.15 2.30
CA TYR A 69 2.94 7.45 3.07
C TYR A 69 1.96 6.28 3.10
N GLY A 70 1.86 5.47 2.03
CA GLY A 70 1.12 4.21 2.05
C GLY A 70 1.68 3.22 3.08
N TRP A 71 3.01 3.08 3.13
CA TRP A 71 3.70 2.26 4.13
C TRP A 71 3.50 2.76 5.57
N ILE A 72 3.52 4.07 5.78
CA ILE A 72 3.20 4.69 7.09
C ILE A 72 1.76 4.36 7.47
N THR A 73 0.79 4.52 6.57
CA THR A 73 -0.63 4.25 6.84
C THR A 73 -0.85 2.82 7.34
N ILE A 74 -0.37 1.81 6.61
CA ILE A 74 -0.62 0.41 7.00
C ILE A 74 -0.01 0.09 8.36
N ASN A 75 1.21 0.56 8.61
CA ASN A 75 1.93 0.25 9.84
C ASN A 75 1.39 1.04 11.04
N TYR A 76 0.89 2.25 10.81
CA TYR A 76 0.16 3.02 11.80
C TYR A 76 -1.15 2.33 12.19
N LEU A 77 -1.98 1.94 11.22
CA LEU A 77 -3.26 1.28 11.46
C LEU A 77 -3.11 -0.12 12.09
N LEU A 78 -2.04 -0.83 11.77
CA LEU A 78 -1.69 -2.12 12.39
C LEU A 78 -0.96 -1.97 13.74
N GLY A 79 -0.69 -0.74 14.19
CA GLY A 79 0.01 -0.48 15.46
C GLY A 79 1.47 -0.93 15.49
N LYS A 80 2.13 -1.11 14.33
CA LYS A 80 3.50 -1.65 14.19
C LYS A 80 4.61 -0.68 14.62
N PHE A 81 4.28 0.59 14.85
CA PHE A 81 5.24 1.59 15.31
C PHE A 81 5.36 1.70 16.83
N ILE A 82 4.37 1.23 17.59
CA ILE A 82 4.30 1.45 19.04
C ILE A 82 4.67 0.16 19.78
N LYS A 83 5.71 0.23 20.63
CA LYS A 83 6.05 -0.87 21.53
C LYS A 83 5.00 -0.97 22.65
N LYS A 84 4.42 -2.15 22.86
CA LYS A 84 3.66 -2.40 24.10
C LYS A 84 4.62 -2.37 25.29
N SER A 85 4.19 -1.76 26.41
CA SER A 85 5.06 -1.46 27.55
C SER A 85 5.78 -2.70 28.10
N ARG A 86 7.10 -2.57 28.27
CA ARG A 86 8.07 -3.62 28.62
C ARG A 86 7.80 -4.33 29.96
N TRP A 87 7.03 -3.71 30.86
CA TRP A 87 6.70 -4.28 32.18
C TRP A 87 5.79 -5.51 32.09
N LEU A 88 4.91 -5.60 31.09
CA LEU A 88 4.02 -6.76 30.95
C LEU A 88 4.69 -7.98 30.28
N ASN A 89 5.89 -7.82 29.69
CA ASN A 89 6.59 -8.85 28.89
C ASN A 89 7.74 -9.55 29.64
N LEU A 90 7.73 -9.55 30.98
CA LEU A 90 8.68 -10.33 31.78
C LEU A 90 8.55 -11.86 31.61
N MET A 91 7.57 -12.35 30.83
CA MET A 91 7.32 -13.77 30.59
C MET A 91 7.46 -14.25 29.13
N THR A 92 7.82 -13.41 28.17
CA THR A 92 7.96 -13.85 26.76
C THR A 92 9.33 -13.52 26.19
N ASN A 93 10.15 -14.56 26.01
CA ASN A 93 11.37 -14.54 25.19
C ASN A 93 11.03 -14.50 23.69
N GLU A 94 10.15 -13.60 23.25
CA GLU A 94 10.00 -13.31 21.83
C GLU A 94 10.88 -12.11 21.51
N SER A 95 11.85 -12.31 20.63
CA SER A 95 12.68 -11.25 20.05
C SER A 95 11.76 -10.18 19.45
N ASP A 96 11.60 -9.08 20.17
CA ASP A 96 10.76 -7.90 19.88
C ASP A 96 11.30 -7.06 18.71
N SER A 97 11.64 -7.69 17.59
CA SER A 97 11.69 -7.00 16.30
C SER A 97 10.28 -7.00 15.75
N GLN A 98 9.43 -6.07 16.19
CA GLN A 98 8.17 -5.82 15.49
C GLN A 98 8.49 -5.43 14.04
N GLU A 99 8.35 -6.40 13.15
CA GLU A 99 8.50 -6.25 11.71
C GLU A 99 7.33 -5.43 11.18
N THR A 100 7.66 -4.37 10.45
CA THR A 100 6.68 -3.56 9.73
C THR A 100 6.21 -4.32 8.49
N TYR A 101 4.94 -4.18 8.13
CA TYR A 101 4.45 -4.65 6.84
C TYR A 101 5.10 -3.83 5.72
N GLY A 102 5.41 -4.48 4.59
CA GLY A 102 5.60 -3.82 3.31
C GLY A 102 4.27 -3.35 2.72
N ALA A 103 4.33 -2.38 1.82
CA ALA A 103 3.20 -1.79 1.13
C ALA A 103 3.31 -2.00 -0.37
N LEU A 104 2.23 -2.52 -0.98
CA LEU A 104 2.03 -2.60 -2.42
C LEU A 104 0.81 -1.76 -2.80
N ASP A 105 1.01 -0.71 -3.59
CA ASP A 105 -0.07 0.18 -4.05
C ASP A 105 -0.17 0.07 -5.57
N LEU A 106 -1.36 -0.20 -6.10
CA LEU A 106 -1.63 -0.22 -7.53
C LEU A 106 -2.69 0.80 -7.88
N GLY A 107 -2.31 1.82 -8.64
CA GLY A 107 -3.21 2.80 -9.23
C GLY A 107 -3.47 2.55 -10.72
N GLY A 108 -4.14 3.52 -11.36
CA GLY A 108 -4.34 3.52 -12.81
C GLY A 108 -3.07 3.86 -13.60
N ALA A 109 -2.20 4.73 -13.07
CA ALA A 109 -1.03 5.25 -13.79
C ALA A 109 0.35 4.90 -13.19
N SER A 110 0.42 4.41 -11.95
CA SER A 110 1.65 3.87 -11.36
C SER A 110 1.35 2.72 -10.42
N THR A 111 2.41 1.99 -10.05
CA THR A 111 2.43 1.03 -8.94
C THR A 111 3.62 1.30 -8.04
N GLN A 112 3.49 1.01 -6.74
CA GLN A 112 4.50 1.27 -5.72
C GLN A 112 4.78 0.01 -4.92
N ILE A 113 6.04 -0.15 -4.53
CA ILE A 113 6.49 -1.16 -3.56
C ILE A 113 7.37 -0.47 -2.53
N THR A 114 7.05 -0.64 -1.25
CA THR A 114 7.75 0.03 -0.14
C THR A 114 7.89 -0.89 1.07
N PHE A 115 9.09 -1.13 1.57
CA PHE A 115 9.33 -1.99 2.72
C PHE A 115 10.70 -1.75 3.36
N VAL A 116 10.92 -2.29 4.57
CA VAL A 116 12.23 -2.28 5.23
C VAL A 116 12.95 -3.59 4.89
N PRO A 117 14.11 -3.55 4.19
CA PRO A 117 14.87 -4.76 3.87
C PRO A 117 15.61 -5.32 5.10
N GLN A 118 15.92 -6.62 5.09
CA GLN A 118 16.44 -7.38 6.25
C GLN A 118 17.70 -6.75 6.87
N ASN A 119 18.67 -6.40 6.03
CA ASN A 119 19.94 -5.81 6.47
C ASN A 119 19.91 -4.28 6.48
N GLN A 120 18.74 -3.67 6.25
CA GLN A 120 18.60 -2.22 6.04
C GLN A 120 19.55 -1.65 4.98
N THR A 121 20.07 -2.48 4.09
CA THR A 121 20.96 -2.07 3.00
C THR A 121 20.14 -1.84 1.74
N VAL A 122 20.31 -0.66 1.13
CA VAL A 122 19.71 -0.32 -0.15
C VAL A 122 20.83 0.11 -1.08
N GLU A 123 21.13 -0.71 -2.09
CA GLU A 123 22.25 -0.46 -3.02
C GLU A 123 22.05 0.78 -3.88
N SER A 124 20.80 1.16 -4.13
CA SER A 124 20.43 2.39 -4.84
C SER A 124 19.99 3.48 -3.85
N PRO A 125 20.80 4.52 -3.58
CA PRO A 125 20.42 5.59 -2.66
C PRO A 125 19.15 6.34 -3.06
N ARG A 126 18.82 6.37 -4.36
CA ARG A 126 17.58 6.98 -4.88
C ARG A 126 16.32 6.27 -4.41
N ASN A 127 16.45 4.99 -4.04
CA ASN A 127 15.37 4.15 -3.53
C ASN A 127 15.31 4.08 -2.01
N ALA A 128 16.28 4.64 -1.29
CA ALA A 128 16.35 4.59 0.17
C ALA A 128 15.68 5.82 0.79
N LEU A 129 14.84 5.64 1.81
CA LEU A 129 14.28 6.72 2.64
C LEU A 129 14.54 6.42 4.11
N TYR A 130 15.06 7.40 4.83
CA TYR A 130 15.33 7.29 6.24
C TYR A 130 14.25 8.02 7.04
N PHE A 131 13.62 7.30 7.96
CA PHE A 131 12.62 7.85 8.88
C PHE A 131 13.02 7.55 10.32
N ARG A 132 12.73 8.50 11.22
CA ARG A 132 12.72 8.25 12.67
C ARG A 132 11.29 8.39 13.15
N LEU A 133 10.67 7.29 13.56
CA LEU A 133 9.27 7.24 13.95
C LEU A 133 9.20 6.53 15.31
N TYR A 134 8.58 7.17 16.31
CA TYR A 134 8.36 6.60 17.64
C TYR A 134 9.64 5.99 18.26
N GLY A 135 10.74 6.72 18.20
CA GLY A 135 12.05 6.38 18.77
C GLY A 135 12.87 5.37 17.98
N LYS A 136 12.36 4.89 16.83
CA LYS A 136 13.03 3.88 15.98
C LYS A 136 13.40 4.46 14.62
N ASN A 137 14.62 4.15 14.18
CA ASN A 137 15.08 4.46 12.83
C ASN A 137 14.65 3.36 11.86
N TYR A 138 14.19 3.77 10.68
CA TYR A 138 13.79 2.90 9.59
C TYR A 138 14.53 3.32 8.33
N ASN A 139 15.28 2.40 7.73
CA ASN A 139 15.75 2.54 6.36
C ASN A 139 14.78 1.80 5.43
N VAL A 140 13.95 2.56 4.71
CA VAL A 140 12.85 2.06 3.91
C VAL A 140 13.26 2.09 2.44
N TYR A 141 13.19 0.95 1.76
CA TYR A 141 13.20 0.90 0.31
C TYR A 141 11.84 1.36 -0.22
N THR A 142 11.84 2.25 -1.22
CA THR A 142 10.63 2.62 -1.95
C THR A 142 10.93 2.80 -3.44
N HIS A 143 10.00 2.38 -4.28
CA HIS A 143 10.00 2.75 -5.69
C HIS A 143 8.58 2.90 -6.22
N SER A 144 8.42 3.81 -7.20
CA SER A 144 7.18 4.04 -7.94
C SER A 144 7.45 3.85 -9.42
N PHE A 145 6.81 2.85 -10.02
CA PHE A 145 6.89 2.56 -11.44
C PHE A 145 5.80 3.35 -12.16
N LEU A 146 6.13 4.56 -12.61
CA LEU A 146 5.24 5.36 -13.46
C LEU A 146 4.97 4.61 -14.77
N CYS A 147 3.75 4.73 -15.31
CA CYS A 147 3.22 3.97 -16.45
C CYS A 147 2.88 2.50 -16.19
N TYR A 148 3.21 1.96 -15.00
CA TYR A 148 2.90 0.58 -14.60
C TYR A 148 1.70 0.51 -13.63
N GLY A 149 0.85 1.53 -13.63
CA GLY A 149 -0.53 1.37 -13.14
C GLY A 149 -1.35 0.61 -14.16
N LYS A 150 -2.43 -0.06 -13.73
CA LYS A 150 -3.16 -1.01 -14.58
C LYS A 150 -3.68 -0.40 -15.88
N ASP A 151 -4.16 0.85 -15.86
CA ASP A 151 -4.75 1.50 -17.04
C ASP A 151 -3.67 1.84 -18.06
N GLN A 152 -2.55 2.40 -17.59
CA GLN A 152 -1.41 2.74 -18.46
C GLN A 152 -0.69 1.48 -18.95
N ALA A 153 -0.65 0.41 -18.17
CA ALA A 153 -0.11 -0.87 -18.60
C ALA A 153 -0.99 -1.51 -19.70
N LEU A 154 -2.32 -1.39 -19.60
CA LEU A 154 -3.23 -1.83 -20.67
C LEU A 154 -2.98 -1.04 -21.96
N LEU A 155 -2.87 0.29 -21.88
CA LEU A 155 -2.54 1.13 -23.05
C LEU A 155 -1.17 0.76 -23.64
N GLN A 156 -0.15 0.52 -22.80
CA GLN A 156 1.15 0.03 -23.27
C GLN A 156 1.05 -1.30 -24.00
N LYS A 157 0.29 -2.25 -23.46
CA LYS A 157 0.05 -3.57 -24.08
C LYS A 157 -0.63 -3.42 -25.45
N LEU A 158 -1.72 -2.66 -25.50
CA LEU A 158 -2.48 -2.41 -26.73
C LEU A 158 -1.61 -1.70 -27.79
N ALA A 159 -0.83 -0.70 -27.40
CA ALA A 159 0.07 0.03 -28.30
C ALA A 159 1.23 -0.84 -28.81
N LYS A 160 1.68 -1.79 -28.02
CA LYS A 160 2.70 -2.77 -28.42
C LYS A 160 2.12 -3.79 -29.42
N ASP A 161 0.94 -4.33 -29.12
CA ASP A 161 0.33 -5.46 -29.83
C ASP A 161 -0.34 -5.06 -31.17
N ILE A 162 -0.77 -3.79 -31.30
CA ILE A 162 -1.40 -3.28 -32.51
C ILE A 162 -0.50 -3.42 -33.74
N GLN A 163 -1.07 -3.84 -34.88
CA GLN A 163 -0.38 -3.94 -36.16
C GLN A 163 -0.69 -2.70 -37.02
N GLU A 164 0.23 -2.33 -37.92
CA GLU A 164 0.13 -1.08 -38.70
C GLU A 164 -1.03 -1.08 -39.71
N THR A 165 -1.39 -2.26 -40.21
CA THR A 165 -2.37 -2.45 -41.29
C THR A 165 -3.70 -3.02 -40.81
N ASP A 166 -3.73 -3.68 -39.64
CA ASP A 166 -4.94 -4.33 -39.13
C ASP A 166 -5.65 -3.45 -38.10
N LYS A 167 -6.85 -2.98 -38.47
CA LYS A 167 -7.72 -2.21 -37.57
C LYS A 167 -8.41 -3.07 -36.51
N ILE A 168 -8.30 -4.40 -36.59
CA ILE A 168 -8.90 -5.35 -35.65
C ILE A 168 -7.79 -5.95 -34.79
N LEU A 169 -7.81 -5.65 -33.48
CA LEU A 169 -6.95 -6.28 -32.51
C LEU A 169 -7.71 -7.38 -31.75
N ARG A 170 -7.37 -8.63 -32.04
CA ARG A 170 -7.84 -9.78 -31.25
C ARG A 170 -7.00 -9.89 -29.98
N ASP A 171 -7.62 -9.65 -28.83
CA ASP A 171 -6.90 -9.48 -27.58
C ASP A 171 -7.32 -10.55 -26.54
N PRO A 172 -6.36 -11.37 -26.06
CA PRO A 172 -6.64 -12.43 -25.11
C PRO A 172 -6.98 -11.95 -23.69
N CYS A 173 -6.70 -10.69 -23.38
CA CYS A 173 -6.94 -10.10 -22.06
C CYS A 173 -8.38 -9.58 -21.87
N PHE A 174 -9.22 -9.67 -22.91
CA PHE A 174 -10.64 -9.38 -22.82
C PHE A 174 -11.45 -10.66 -23.05
N ASN A 175 -12.57 -10.78 -22.34
CA ASN A 175 -13.46 -11.93 -22.43
C ASN A 175 -13.97 -12.18 -23.86
N HIS A 176 -14.17 -13.45 -24.20
CA HIS A 176 -14.67 -13.83 -25.53
C HIS A 176 -16.00 -13.14 -25.86
N GLY A 177 -16.09 -12.53 -27.04
CA GLY A 177 -17.27 -11.79 -27.51
C GLY A 177 -17.34 -10.33 -27.05
N TYR A 178 -16.39 -9.87 -26.24
CA TYR A 178 -16.24 -8.44 -25.96
C TYR A 178 -15.78 -7.69 -27.22
N ASN A 179 -16.39 -6.53 -27.48
CA ASN A 179 -16.04 -5.67 -28.61
C ASN A 179 -16.00 -4.22 -28.15
N ARG A 180 -14.93 -3.49 -28.50
CA ARG A 180 -14.82 -2.06 -28.22
C ARG A 180 -14.11 -1.33 -29.35
N VAL A 181 -14.66 -0.19 -29.76
CA VAL A 181 -13.97 0.74 -30.66
C VAL A 181 -13.24 1.79 -29.82
N MET A 182 -11.97 2.03 -30.15
CA MET A 182 -11.11 3.01 -29.48
C MET A 182 -10.48 3.94 -30.53
N ASN A 183 -10.46 5.24 -30.27
CA ASN A 183 -9.70 6.18 -31.08
C ASN A 183 -8.19 5.99 -30.80
N ILE A 184 -7.37 5.97 -31.86
CA ILE A 184 -5.92 5.86 -31.76
C ILE A 184 -5.29 6.98 -30.92
N SER A 185 -5.87 8.18 -30.92
CA SER A 185 -5.42 9.28 -30.06
C SER A 185 -5.40 8.88 -28.58
N ASN A 186 -6.48 8.24 -28.10
CA ASN A 186 -6.59 7.75 -26.72
C ASN A 186 -5.53 6.70 -26.35
N LEU A 187 -4.91 6.07 -27.35
CA LEU A 187 -3.84 5.10 -27.19
C LEU A 187 -2.45 5.75 -27.29
N GLN A 188 -2.22 6.61 -28.28
CA GLN A 188 -0.90 7.15 -28.61
C GLN A 188 -0.55 8.48 -27.94
N ASP A 189 -1.54 9.21 -27.39
CA ASP A 189 -1.30 10.50 -26.74
C ASP A 189 -0.71 10.35 -25.34
N SER A 190 -0.91 9.19 -24.70
CA SER A 190 -0.31 8.93 -23.39
C SER A 190 1.23 8.95 -23.47
N PRO A 191 1.93 9.65 -22.56
CA PRO A 191 3.38 9.57 -22.44
C PRO A 191 3.91 8.13 -22.28
N CYS A 192 3.08 7.23 -21.75
CA CYS A 192 3.44 5.83 -21.48
C CYS A 192 3.53 4.96 -22.72
N THR A 193 2.87 5.33 -23.83
CA THR A 193 2.85 4.53 -25.06
C THR A 193 3.84 5.02 -26.11
N LYS A 194 4.56 6.13 -25.83
CA LYS A 194 5.55 6.72 -26.75
C LYS A 194 6.59 5.73 -27.28
N LYS A 195 7.06 4.79 -26.44
CA LYS A 195 8.03 3.74 -26.84
C LYS A 195 7.49 2.72 -27.85
N TYR A 196 6.16 2.64 -28.01
CA TYR A 196 5.47 1.73 -28.91
C TYR A 196 4.71 2.48 -30.02
N LYS A 197 5.00 3.77 -30.22
CA LYS A 197 4.32 4.57 -31.23
C LYS A 197 4.63 4.02 -32.63
N LYS A 198 3.57 3.79 -33.41
CA LYS A 198 3.61 3.32 -34.80
C LYS A 198 2.80 4.26 -35.68
N THR A 199 3.14 4.35 -36.96
CA THR A 199 2.33 5.05 -37.95
C THR A 199 1.20 4.13 -38.40
N LEU A 200 -0.03 4.43 -37.99
CA LEU A 200 -1.20 3.61 -38.28
C LEU A 200 -2.00 4.19 -39.43
N GLN A 201 -2.51 3.34 -40.32
CA GLN A 201 -3.31 3.75 -41.49
C GLN A 201 -4.80 3.97 -41.17
N PHE A 202 -5.15 4.01 -39.89
CA PHE A 202 -6.52 4.08 -39.41
C PHE A 202 -6.61 4.92 -38.13
N HIS A 203 -7.77 5.53 -37.91
CA HIS A 203 -8.02 6.41 -36.76
C HIS A 203 -8.76 5.70 -35.62
N GLN A 204 -9.34 4.53 -35.89
CA GLN A 204 -10.11 3.75 -34.94
C GLN A 204 -9.64 2.29 -34.93
N LEU A 205 -9.38 1.78 -33.74
CA LEU A 205 -9.05 0.38 -33.46
C LEU A 205 -10.28 -0.35 -32.94
N GLN A 206 -10.59 -1.51 -33.50
CA GLN A 206 -11.59 -2.43 -32.97
C GLN A 206 -10.90 -3.53 -32.15
N ILE A 207 -11.13 -3.54 -30.85
CA ILE A 207 -10.65 -4.58 -29.94
C ILE A 207 -11.70 -5.68 -29.87
N GLN A 208 -11.29 -6.93 -30.09
CA GLN A 208 -12.13 -8.13 -30.00
C GLN A 208 -11.54 -9.09 -28.96
N GLY A 209 -12.29 -9.38 -27.91
CA GLY A 209 -11.84 -10.27 -26.84
C GLY A 209 -11.82 -11.74 -27.25
N THR A 210 -10.76 -12.47 -26.90
CA THR A 210 -10.65 -13.92 -27.14
C THR A 210 -10.62 -14.76 -25.86
N GLY A 211 -10.43 -14.14 -24.69
CA GLY A 211 -10.59 -14.79 -23.38
C GLY A 211 -9.57 -15.89 -23.06
N ASN A 212 -8.27 -15.61 -23.23
CA ASN A 212 -7.21 -16.60 -23.00
C ASN A 212 -6.18 -16.08 -21.98
N PHE A 213 -6.24 -16.59 -20.75
CA PHE A 213 -5.36 -16.17 -19.66
C PHE A 213 -3.87 -16.31 -19.98
N GLN A 214 -3.44 -17.46 -20.53
CA GLN A 214 -2.03 -17.72 -20.78
C GLN A 214 -1.45 -16.79 -21.86
N GLN A 215 -2.16 -16.58 -22.96
CA GLN A 215 -1.76 -15.63 -24.00
C GLN A 215 -1.77 -14.19 -23.48
N CYS A 216 -2.76 -13.84 -22.64
CA CYS A 216 -2.80 -12.54 -21.97
C CYS A 216 -1.58 -12.32 -21.07
N GLN A 217 -1.25 -13.31 -20.24
CA GLN A 217 -0.10 -13.27 -19.34
C GLN A 217 1.21 -13.15 -20.13
N GLN A 218 1.38 -13.91 -21.20
CA GLN A 218 2.54 -13.83 -22.08
C GLN A 218 2.69 -12.44 -22.72
N SER A 219 1.61 -11.84 -23.21
CA SER A 219 1.62 -10.47 -23.76
C SER A 219 2.01 -9.45 -22.67
N ILE A 220 1.46 -9.57 -21.46
CA ILE A 220 1.78 -8.69 -20.33
C ILE A 220 3.26 -8.82 -19.91
N PHE A 221 3.83 -10.04 -19.88
CA PHE A 221 5.24 -10.22 -19.52
C PHE A 221 6.20 -9.45 -20.42
N GLN A 222 5.83 -9.20 -21.67
CA GLN A 222 6.65 -8.42 -22.60
C GLN A 222 6.70 -6.91 -22.30
N LEU A 223 5.95 -6.44 -21.30
CA LEU A 223 6.03 -5.07 -20.78
C LEU A 223 7.16 -4.88 -19.77
N PHE A 224 7.66 -5.98 -19.18
CA PHE A 224 8.70 -5.96 -18.16
C PHE A 224 10.04 -6.36 -18.76
N ASN A 225 10.97 -5.41 -18.92
CA ASN A 225 12.32 -5.75 -19.35
C ASN A 225 13.12 -6.24 -18.15
N THR A 226 13.29 -7.56 -18.04
CA THR A 226 14.10 -8.19 -16.99
C THR A 226 15.54 -8.46 -17.45
N SER A 227 15.94 -7.96 -18.63
CA SER A 227 17.30 -8.12 -19.15
C SER A 227 18.23 -7.09 -18.51
N ASN A 228 19.40 -7.58 -18.06
CA ASN A 228 20.48 -6.78 -17.47
C ASN A 228 20.10 -6.11 -16.13
N CYS A 229 20.87 -6.39 -15.08
CA CYS A 229 20.70 -5.76 -13.77
C CYS A 229 22.07 -5.25 -13.28
N PRO A 230 22.22 -3.92 -13.04
CA PRO A 230 23.47 -3.37 -12.54
C PRO A 230 23.64 -3.50 -11.02
N TYR A 231 22.71 -4.19 -10.35
CA TYR A 231 22.66 -4.38 -8.89
C TYR A 231 22.67 -5.88 -8.57
N SER A 232 22.72 -6.25 -7.28
CA SER A 232 22.58 -7.66 -6.88
C SER A 232 21.26 -8.28 -7.37
N HIS A 233 20.17 -7.53 -7.23
CA HIS A 233 18.83 -7.93 -7.64
C HIS A 233 18.09 -6.72 -8.20
N CYS A 234 17.35 -6.95 -9.29
CA CYS A 234 16.47 -5.95 -9.88
C CYS A 234 15.07 -6.50 -9.97
N SER A 235 14.10 -5.59 -9.93
CA SER A 235 12.73 -5.85 -10.37
C SER A 235 12.70 -6.02 -11.90
N PHE A 236 12.43 -4.94 -12.62
CA PHE A 236 12.52 -4.81 -14.08
C PHE A 236 13.05 -3.42 -14.43
N ASP A 237 13.36 -3.19 -15.71
CA ASP A 237 13.92 -1.93 -16.24
C ASP A 237 15.16 -1.45 -15.45
N ARG A 238 16.01 -2.40 -15.04
CA ARG A 238 17.25 -2.16 -14.26
C ARG A 238 17.03 -1.50 -12.89
N ILE A 239 15.82 -1.54 -12.34
CA ILE A 239 15.51 -0.95 -11.04
C ILE A 239 15.85 -1.94 -9.92
N PHE A 240 16.77 -1.54 -9.04
CA PHE A 240 17.13 -2.28 -7.84
C PHE A 240 15.88 -2.69 -7.04
N LEU A 241 15.82 -3.94 -6.60
CA LEU A 241 14.81 -4.45 -5.69
C LEU A 241 15.51 -5.34 -4.64
N PRO A 242 15.53 -4.96 -3.35
CA PRO A 242 16.06 -5.83 -2.31
C PRO A 242 15.30 -7.15 -2.22
N PRO A 243 15.91 -8.22 -1.68
CA PRO A 243 15.19 -9.44 -1.33
C PRO A 243 13.97 -9.13 -0.46
N LEU A 244 12.83 -9.72 -0.83
CA LEU A 244 11.57 -9.53 -0.11
C LEU A 244 11.62 -10.25 1.24
N GLN A 245 11.01 -9.63 2.25
CA GLN A 245 10.87 -10.22 3.58
C GLN A 245 9.61 -9.73 4.30
N GLY A 246 9.20 -10.45 5.33
CA GLY A 246 8.03 -10.11 6.14
C GLY A 246 6.71 -10.19 5.36
N HIS A 247 5.69 -9.52 5.88
CA HIS A 247 4.35 -9.47 5.29
C HIS A 247 4.13 -8.19 4.49
N PHE A 248 3.27 -8.25 3.47
CA PHE A 248 2.92 -7.11 2.62
C PHE A 248 1.42 -6.86 2.64
N GLY A 249 1.03 -5.59 2.82
CA GLY A 249 -0.33 -5.13 2.56
C GLY A 249 -0.45 -4.63 1.12
N ALA A 250 -1.29 -5.26 0.32
CA ALA A 250 -1.59 -4.88 -1.05
C ALA A 250 -2.96 -4.19 -1.14
N PHE A 251 -3.01 -2.92 -1.52
CA PHE A 251 -4.21 -2.09 -1.46
C PHE A 251 -4.49 -1.37 -2.78
N SER A 252 -5.49 -0.47 -2.78
CA SER A 252 -6.01 0.19 -3.98
C SER A 252 -6.48 -0.85 -5.02
N ALA A 253 -6.07 -0.77 -6.28
CA ALA A 253 -6.55 -1.68 -7.31
C ALA A 253 -6.16 -3.14 -7.07
N TYR A 254 -5.08 -3.43 -6.32
CA TYR A 254 -4.80 -4.79 -5.88
C TYR A 254 -6.01 -5.37 -5.11
N TYR A 255 -6.48 -4.63 -4.11
CA TYR A 255 -7.62 -5.06 -3.29
C TYR A 255 -8.92 -5.10 -4.09
N TYR A 256 -9.27 -4.06 -4.83
CA TYR A 256 -10.59 -4.02 -5.50
C TYR A 256 -10.74 -5.07 -6.60
N VAL A 257 -9.67 -5.37 -7.35
CA VAL A 257 -9.69 -6.45 -8.36
C VAL A 257 -9.82 -7.81 -7.69
N MET A 258 -9.02 -8.08 -6.65
CA MET A 258 -9.10 -9.35 -5.93
C MET A 258 -10.43 -9.50 -5.20
N LYS A 259 -10.99 -8.42 -4.65
CA LYS A 259 -12.31 -8.43 -3.99
C LYS A 259 -13.42 -8.79 -4.97
N PHE A 260 -13.39 -8.22 -6.17
CA PHE A 260 -14.38 -8.55 -7.21
C PHE A 260 -14.34 -10.04 -7.57
N LEU A 261 -13.15 -10.63 -7.61
CA LEU A 261 -12.94 -12.06 -7.86
C LEU A 261 -13.15 -12.94 -6.61
N ASN A 262 -13.60 -12.36 -5.49
CA ASN A 262 -13.78 -13.04 -4.21
C ASN A 262 -12.49 -13.69 -3.65
N LEU A 263 -11.37 -12.99 -3.79
CA LEU A 263 -10.02 -13.42 -3.40
C LEU A 263 -9.44 -12.62 -2.22
N THR A 264 -10.30 -12.06 -1.35
CA THR A 264 -9.90 -11.22 -0.21
C THR A 264 -10.44 -11.77 1.12
N SER A 265 -10.06 -13.00 1.47
CA SER A 265 -10.32 -13.61 2.79
C SER A 265 -9.32 -13.12 3.85
N GLU A 266 -9.58 -13.44 5.12
CA GLU A 266 -8.65 -13.16 6.22
C GLU A 266 -7.31 -13.88 6.03
N GLU A 267 -7.35 -15.16 5.66
CA GLU A 267 -6.17 -15.93 5.27
C GLU A 267 -5.87 -15.80 3.78
N PRO A 268 -4.62 -15.54 3.36
CA PRO A 268 -4.27 -15.43 1.95
C PRO A 268 -4.48 -16.73 1.16
N TYR A 269 -5.15 -16.63 0.00
CA TYR A 269 -5.26 -17.74 -0.95
C TYR A 269 -3.91 -18.08 -1.57
N SER A 270 -3.71 -19.36 -1.93
CA SER A 270 -2.52 -19.78 -2.67
C SER A 270 -2.45 -19.10 -4.05
N GLN A 271 -1.22 -18.95 -4.56
CA GLN A 271 -1.00 -18.36 -5.88
C GLN A 271 -1.74 -19.14 -6.98
N GLU A 272 -1.75 -20.47 -6.91
CA GLU A 272 -2.47 -21.34 -7.84
C GLU A 272 -3.98 -21.06 -7.85
N LYS A 273 -4.60 -20.95 -6.66
CA LYS A 273 -6.03 -20.64 -6.56
C LYS A 273 -6.38 -19.30 -7.18
N VAL A 274 -5.54 -18.29 -7.00
CA VAL A 274 -5.71 -16.97 -7.61
C VAL A 274 -5.60 -17.05 -9.13
N ILE A 275 -4.60 -17.76 -9.65
CA ILE A 275 -4.41 -17.98 -11.09
C ILE A 275 -5.61 -18.69 -11.69
N ASP A 276 -6.08 -19.78 -11.08
CA ASP A 276 -7.22 -20.55 -11.58
C ASP A 276 -8.51 -19.72 -11.61
N THR A 277 -8.74 -18.91 -10.57
CA THR A 277 -9.91 -18.02 -10.49
C THR A 277 -9.88 -16.96 -11.58
N VAL A 278 -8.73 -16.32 -11.83
CA VAL A 278 -8.59 -15.34 -12.92
C VAL A 278 -8.73 -16.02 -14.28
N LYS A 279 -8.15 -17.21 -14.45
CA LYS A 279 -8.25 -17.99 -15.69
C LYS A 279 -9.68 -18.38 -16.01
N GLU A 280 -10.43 -18.83 -15.02
CA GLU A 280 -11.86 -19.12 -15.15
C GLU A 280 -12.65 -17.85 -15.49
N PHE A 281 -12.37 -16.72 -14.82
CA PHE A 281 -13.04 -15.46 -15.14
C PHE A 281 -12.79 -15.02 -16.58
N CYS A 282 -11.56 -15.11 -17.06
CA CYS A 282 -11.17 -14.71 -18.43
C CYS A 282 -11.83 -15.57 -19.52
N SER A 283 -12.13 -16.84 -19.26
CA SER A 283 -12.75 -17.74 -20.25
C SER A 283 -14.26 -17.55 -20.39
N ARG A 284 -14.91 -16.84 -19.46
CA ARG A 284 -16.36 -16.61 -19.52
C ARG A 284 -16.75 -15.72 -20.70
N PRO A 285 -17.87 -16.02 -21.40
CA PRO A 285 -18.38 -15.17 -22.46
C PRO A 285 -18.81 -13.80 -21.94
N TRP A 286 -18.55 -12.74 -22.73
CA TRP A 286 -18.89 -11.38 -22.34
C TRP A 286 -20.39 -11.17 -22.04
N GLU A 287 -21.27 -11.81 -22.82
CA GLU A 287 -22.72 -11.74 -22.61
C GLU A 287 -23.16 -12.33 -21.27
N GLU A 288 -22.48 -13.37 -20.78
CA GLU A 288 -22.75 -13.94 -19.46
C GLU A 288 -22.36 -12.95 -18.36
N LEU A 289 -21.17 -12.34 -18.48
CA LEU A 289 -20.70 -11.36 -17.51
C LEU A 289 -21.62 -10.15 -17.42
N LYS A 290 -22.09 -9.62 -18.55
CA LYS A 290 -23.05 -8.50 -18.56
C LYS A 290 -24.36 -8.83 -17.83
N ARG A 291 -24.86 -10.06 -17.97
CA ARG A 291 -26.07 -10.50 -17.26
C ARG A 291 -25.82 -10.66 -15.76
N ASN A 292 -24.73 -11.34 -15.39
CA ASN A 292 -24.44 -11.66 -14.00
C ASN A 292 -23.98 -10.43 -13.18
N PHE A 293 -23.38 -9.44 -13.83
CA PHE A 293 -22.80 -8.26 -13.20
C PHE A 293 -23.39 -6.95 -13.74
N SER A 294 -24.69 -6.91 -14.01
CA SER A 294 -25.40 -5.77 -14.63
C SER A 294 -25.30 -4.45 -13.86
N LYS A 295 -24.98 -4.48 -12.56
CA LYS A 295 -24.78 -3.30 -11.71
C LYS A 295 -23.38 -2.67 -11.84
N ILE A 296 -22.42 -3.39 -12.42
CA ILE A 296 -21.05 -2.91 -12.58
C ILE A 296 -20.94 -2.19 -13.92
N HIS A 297 -20.44 -0.96 -13.89
CA HIS A 297 -20.22 -0.20 -15.10
C HIS A 297 -19.24 -0.94 -16.03
N GLU A 298 -19.60 -1.05 -17.31
CA GLU A 298 -18.89 -1.85 -18.33
C GLU A 298 -17.39 -1.56 -18.40
N LYS A 299 -17.01 -0.29 -18.26
CA LYS A 299 -15.59 0.14 -18.16
C LYS A 299 -14.79 -0.69 -17.15
N TYR A 300 -15.34 -0.97 -15.97
CA TYR A 300 -14.63 -1.75 -14.95
C TYR A 300 -14.76 -3.25 -15.22
N LEU A 301 -15.96 -3.73 -15.57
CA LEU A 301 -16.22 -5.15 -15.77
C LEU A 301 -15.35 -5.74 -16.90
N SER A 302 -15.20 -5.02 -18.01
CA SER A 302 -14.41 -5.45 -19.16
C SER A 302 -12.90 -5.54 -18.88
N GLU A 303 -12.42 -4.87 -17.84
CA GLU A 303 -10.99 -4.78 -17.52
C GLU A 303 -10.54 -5.81 -16.47
N TYR A 304 -11.43 -6.58 -15.84
CA TYR A 304 -11.04 -7.49 -14.76
C TYR A 304 -10.18 -8.67 -15.22
N CYS A 305 -10.40 -9.20 -16.42
CA CYS A 305 -9.54 -10.26 -16.97
C CYS A 305 -8.10 -9.76 -17.13
N PHE A 306 -7.93 -8.61 -17.80
CA PHE A 306 -6.64 -7.93 -17.90
C PHE A 306 -6.06 -7.61 -16.51
N SER A 307 -6.83 -6.97 -15.64
CA SER A 307 -6.33 -6.45 -14.36
C SER A 307 -5.90 -7.58 -13.41
N GLY A 308 -6.66 -8.68 -13.34
CA GLY A 308 -6.29 -9.86 -12.56
C GLY A 308 -5.01 -10.50 -13.09
N THR A 309 -4.92 -10.68 -14.41
CA THR A 309 -3.72 -11.23 -15.07
C THR A 309 -2.52 -10.31 -14.89
N TYR A 310 -2.72 -8.99 -14.94
CA TYR A 310 -1.70 -7.97 -14.73
C TYR A 310 -1.15 -7.99 -13.31
N ILE A 311 -2.02 -8.07 -12.30
CA ILE A 311 -1.60 -8.18 -10.90
C ILE A 311 -0.75 -9.44 -10.69
N ILE A 312 -1.22 -10.59 -11.15
CA ILE A 312 -0.45 -11.86 -11.06
C ILE A 312 0.92 -11.68 -11.71
N SER A 313 0.94 -11.12 -12.93
CA SER A 313 2.17 -10.93 -13.69
C SER A 313 3.14 -9.94 -13.04
N LEU A 314 2.63 -8.83 -12.49
CA LEU A 314 3.41 -7.82 -11.80
C LEU A 314 4.07 -8.41 -10.54
N LEU A 315 3.30 -9.12 -9.72
CA LEU A 315 3.81 -9.75 -8.51
C LEU A 315 4.84 -10.84 -8.85
N GLN A 316 4.55 -11.73 -9.80
CA GLN A 316 5.43 -12.85 -10.16
C GLN A 316 6.70 -12.41 -10.93
N ARG A 317 6.53 -11.67 -12.03
CA ARG A 317 7.60 -11.39 -12.99
C ARG A 317 8.39 -10.14 -12.67
N ALA A 318 7.72 -9.11 -12.15
CA ALA A 318 8.34 -7.82 -11.90
C ALA A 318 8.82 -7.69 -10.45
N TYR A 319 8.09 -8.21 -9.48
CA TYR A 319 8.51 -8.19 -8.06
C TYR A 319 9.13 -9.51 -7.58
N HIS A 320 9.25 -10.51 -8.45
CA HIS A 320 9.86 -11.81 -8.15
C HIS A 320 9.22 -12.54 -6.96
N ILE A 321 7.91 -12.36 -6.76
CA ILE A 321 7.17 -13.05 -5.70
C ILE A 321 7.03 -14.52 -6.10
N THR A 322 7.69 -15.37 -5.33
CA THR A 322 7.61 -16.82 -5.45
C THR A 322 6.27 -17.37 -4.92
N PRO A 323 5.86 -18.58 -5.32
CA PRO A 323 4.68 -19.23 -4.75
C PRO A 323 4.72 -19.30 -3.22
N ASP A 324 5.88 -19.56 -2.63
CA ASP A 324 6.06 -19.63 -1.18
C ASP A 324 5.93 -18.27 -0.50
N PHE A 325 6.38 -17.19 -1.14
CA PHE A 325 6.26 -15.83 -0.60
C PHE A 325 4.86 -15.25 -0.77
N TRP A 326 4.07 -15.75 -1.73
CA TRP A 326 2.73 -15.25 -2.03
C TRP A 326 1.80 -15.22 -0.80
N LYS A 327 1.90 -16.22 0.07
CA LYS A 327 1.11 -16.31 1.32
C LYS A 327 1.38 -15.18 2.30
N ASN A 328 2.43 -14.38 2.10
CA ASN A 328 2.74 -13.23 2.93
C ASN A 328 2.09 -11.94 2.41
N ILE A 329 1.33 -11.99 1.30
CA ILE A 329 0.65 -10.85 0.70
C ILE A 329 -0.82 -10.86 1.13
N HIS A 330 -1.23 -9.77 1.75
CA HIS A 330 -2.56 -9.56 2.28
C HIS A 330 -3.25 -8.46 1.48
N PHE A 331 -4.35 -8.78 0.80
CA PHE A 331 -5.11 -7.80 0.03
C PHE A 331 -6.04 -7.00 0.97
N MET A 332 -5.70 -5.73 1.23
CA MET A 332 -6.33 -4.91 2.26
C MET A 332 -7.08 -3.71 1.67
N GLY A 333 -8.37 -3.60 1.98
CA GLY A 333 -9.16 -2.41 1.65
C GLY A 333 -9.25 -1.42 2.81
N LYS A 334 -9.54 -1.94 4.00
CA LYS A 334 -9.68 -1.17 5.24
C LYS A 334 -8.98 -1.87 6.40
N ILE A 335 -8.45 -1.09 7.33
CA ILE A 335 -7.95 -1.54 8.63
C ILE A 335 -8.59 -0.65 9.69
N GLN A 336 -9.26 -1.23 10.69
CA GLN A 336 -9.98 -0.49 11.73
C GLN A 336 -10.92 0.58 11.15
N ASN A 337 -11.72 0.22 10.14
CA ASN A 337 -12.63 1.09 9.40
C ASN A 337 -12.00 2.25 8.59
N SER A 338 -10.68 2.40 8.60
CA SER A 338 -9.96 3.39 7.79
C SER A 338 -9.51 2.77 6.46
N ASP A 339 -9.71 3.48 5.35
CA ASP A 339 -9.23 3.05 4.04
C ASP A 339 -7.69 3.00 4.02
N VAL A 340 -7.17 1.94 3.43
CA VAL A 340 -5.72 1.78 3.24
C VAL A 340 -5.30 2.55 1.97
N GLY A 341 -4.35 3.45 2.14
CA GLY A 341 -3.80 4.28 1.08
C GLY A 341 -2.80 5.30 1.64
N TRP A 342 -2.24 6.15 0.78
CA TRP A 342 -1.23 7.14 1.19
C TRP A 342 -1.80 8.33 1.97
N THR A 343 -3.11 8.59 1.92
CA THR A 343 -3.71 9.82 2.45
C THR A 343 -3.60 9.97 3.96
N LEU A 344 -3.73 8.88 4.73
CA LEU A 344 -3.59 8.94 6.19
C LEU A 344 -2.14 9.24 6.59
N GLY A 345 -1.16 8.53 6.03
CA GLY A 345 0.26 8.78 6.27
C GLY A 345 0.67 10.20 5.87
N TYR A 346 0.11 10.72 4.78
CA TYR A 346 0.29 12.11 4.36
C TYR A 346 -0.24 13.09 5.42
N MET A 347 -1.47 12.89 5.89
CA MET A 347 -2.09 13.71 6.91
C MET A 347 -1.32 13.66 8.24
N LEU A 348 -0.90 12.46 8.67
CA LEU A 348 -0.15 12.25 9.90
C LEU A 348 1.19 13.00 9.87
N ASN A 349 1.89 12.98 8.72
CA ASN A 349 3.13 13.72 8.55
C ASN A 349 2.90 15.24 8.55
N LEU A 350 1.97 15.74 7.74
CA LEU A 350 1.74 17.19 7.61
C LEU A 350 1.15 17.85 8.86
N THR A 351 0.49 17.08 9.72
CA THR A 351 -0.02 17.55 11.01
C THR A 351 0.96 17.33 12.16
N ASN A 352 2.19 16.89 11.88
CA ASN A 352 3.21 16.54 12.88
C ASN A 352 2.69 15.55 13.95
N LYS A 353 1.78 14.65 13.58
CA LYS A 353 1.19 13.65 14.47
C LYS A 353 2.01 12.36 14.56
N ILE A 354 3.11 12.25 13.79
CA ILE A 354 4.08 11.17 13.90
C ILE A 354 5.30 11.68 14.66
N PRO A 355 5.39 11.47 15.99
CA PRO A 355 6.53 11.94 16.76
C PRO A 355 7.79 11.12 16.40
N ALA A 356 8.94 11.80 16.39
CA ALA A 356 10.23 11.14 16.20
C ALA A 356 10.61 10.24 17.38
N GLU A 357 10.20 10.59 18.60
CA GLU A 357 10.41 9.82 19.83
C GLU A 357 9.09 9.25 20.36
N GLN A 358 9.17 8.19 21.17
CA GLN A 358 7.97 7.72 21.86
C GLN A 358 7.51 8.79 22.87
N PRO A 359 6.21 9.10 22.96
CA PRO A 359 5.72 9.94 24.04
C PRO A 359 6.07 9.28 25.38
N LEU A 360 6.50 10.08 26.35
CA LEU A 360 6.81 9.63 27.70
C LEU A 360 5.63 8.81 28.24
N SER A 361 5.82 7.51 28.44
CA SER A 361 4.83 6.68 29.10
C SER A 361 4.77 7.08 30.57
N ALA A 362 3.58 7.38 31.09
CA ALA A 362 3.38 7.50 32.52
C ALA A 362 3.80 6.15 33.16
N PRO A 363 4.74 6.14 34.12
CA PRO A 363 5.44 4.92 34.51
C PRO A 363 4.49 3.86 35.11
N LEU A 364 3.36 4.26 35.70
CA LEU A 364 2.32 3.41 36.26
C LEU A 364 0.96 4.12 36.15
N SER A 365 -0.16 3.39 36.09
CA SER A 365 -1.46 4.01 36.36
C SER A 365 -1.47 4.52 37.81
N TYR A 366 -2.17 5.63 38.09
CA TYR A 366 -2.24 6.17 39.45
C TYR A 366 -2.67 5.09 40.45
N SER A 367 -3.65 4.25 40.09
CA SER A 367 -4.11 3.14 40.92
C SER A 367 -3.02 2.09 41.16
N THR A 368 -2.24 1.72 40.15
CA THR A 368 -1.16 0.73 40.28
C THR A 368 -0.01 1.28 41.12
N TYR A 369 0.33 2.56 40.94
CA TYR A 369 1.34 3.24 41.74
C TYR A 369 0.95 3.27 43.22
N VAL A 370 -0.28 3.71 43.53
CA VAL A 370 -0.79 3.74 44.91
C VAL A 370 -0.81 2.34 45.52
N PHE A 371 -1.27 1.33 44.77
CA PHE A 371 -1.26 -0.06 45.25
C PHE A 371 0.14 -0.56 45.59
N LEU A 372 1.13 -0.34 44.71
CA LEU A 372 2.52 -0.76 44.94
C LEU A 372 3.13 -0.03 46.15
N MET A 373 2.88 1.27 46.31
CA MET A 373 3.37 2.04 47.46
C MET A 373 2.81 1.52 48.79
N VAL A 374 1.51 1.20 48.83
CA VAL A 374 0.87 0.60 50.02
C VAL A 374 1.46 -0.79 50.28
N LEU A 375 1.58 -1.63 49.26
CA LEU A 375 2.14 -2.98 49.38
C LEU A 375 3.57 -2.96 49.93
N PHE A 376 4.46 -2.13 49.37
CA PHE A 376 5.84 -2.02 49.83
C PHE A 376 5.93 -1.46 51.26
N SER A 377 5.06 -0.53 51.63
CA SER A 377 5.00 -0.01 53.00
C SER A 377 4.58 -1.10 54.00
N LEU A 378 3.57 -1.92 53.65
CA LEU A 378 3.13 -3.03 54.49
C LEU A 378 4.21 -4.12 54.64
N ILE A 379 4.92 -4.44 53.56
CA ILE A 379 6.05 -5.38 53.60
C ILE A 379 7.15 -4.83 54.52
N LEU A 380 7.49 -3.55 54.41
CA LEU A 380 8.52 -2.94 55.25
C LEU A 380 8.12 -2.95 56.72
N VAL A 381 6.86 -2.66 57.04
CA VAL A 381 6.33 -2.78 58.41
C VAL A 381 6.41 -4.23 58.91
N ALA A 382 6.02 -5.21 58.10
CA ALA A 382 6.11 -6.62 58.46
C ALA A 382 7.57 -7.06 58.70
N VAL A 383 8.52 -6.59 57.88
CA VAL A 383 9.96 -6.86 58.08
C VAL A 383 10.47 -6.22 59.37
N VAL A 384 10.09 -4.98 59.67
CA VAL A 384 10.46 -4.32 60.93
C VAL A 384 9.87 -5.05 62.13
N ILE A 385 8.60 -5.44 62.09
CA ILE A 385 7.95 -6.20 63.16
C ILE A 385 8.63 -7.54 63.37
N THR A 386 8.83 -8.32 62.30
CA THR A 386 9.50 -9.63 62.40
C THR A 386 10.94 -9.49 62.90
N SER A 387 11.66 -8.46 62.47
CA SER A 387 13.01 -8.16 62.95
C SER A 387 12.98 -7.80 64.45
N LEU A 388 12.05 -6.95 64.88
CA LEU A 388 11.85 -6.67 66.29
C LEU A 388 11.54 -7.94 67.08
N PHE A 389 10.67 -8.83 66.61
CA PHE A 389 10.40 -10.11 67.29
C PHE A 389 11.60 -11.07 67.33
N VAL A 390 12.42 -11.10 66.29
CA VAL A 390 13.64 -11.94 66.23
C VAL A 390 14.75 -11.37 67.12
N PHE A 391 14.93 -10.05 67.16
CA PHE A 391 15.96 -9.39 67.96
C PHE A 391 15.54 -9.09 69.41
N HIS A 392 14.23 -9.06 69.71
CA HIS A 392 13.67 -8.99 71.07
C HIS A 392 13.22 -10.35 71.61
N GLN A 393 13.77 -11.49 71.18
CA GLN A 393 13.69 -12.68 72.03
C GLN A 393 14.37 -12.35 73.37
N PRO A 394 13.63 -12.28 74.49
CA PRO A 394 14.24 -12.10 75.80
C PRO A 394 15.07 -13.35 76.08
N SER A 395 16.20 -13.20 76.77
CA SER A 395 17.11 -14.27 77.20
C SER A 395 16.49 -15.26 78.21
N TYR A 396 15.19 -15.51 78.16
CA TYR A 396 14.44 -16.26 79.16
C TYR A 396 14.22 -17.74 78.79
N PHE A 397 14.53 -18.17 77.56
CA PHE A 397 14.33 -19.55 77.11
C PHE A 397 15.62 -20.40 76.99
N TRP A 398 16.74 -19.96 77.57
CA TRP A 398 17.99 -20.74 77.66
C TRP A 398 18.36 -21.12 79.11
N LYS A 399 17.37 -21.38 79.96
CA LYS A 399 17.55 -22.09 81.22
C LYS A 399 16.56 -23.23 81.29
N ASP A 400 17.00 -24.39 80.83
CA ASP A 400 16.79 -25.70 81.46
C ASP A 400 17.27 -26.78 80.48
N ALA A 401 18.59 -26.98 80.45
CA ALA A 401 19.25 -28.15 79.87
C ALA A 401 20.57 -28.39 80.63
N VAL A 402 20.44 -28.93 81.84
CA VAL A 402 21.45 -29.77 82.51
C VAL A 402 20.72 -30.96 83.11
#